data_AF-A0A833DL41-F1
#
_entry.id   AF-A0A833DL41-F1
#
_cell.length_a   1.000
_cell.length_b   1.000
_cell.length_c   1.000
_cell.angle_alpha   90.00
_cell.angle_beta   90.00
_cell.angle_gamma   90.00
#
_symmetry.space_group_name_H-M   'P 1'
#
loop_
_entity.id
_entity.type
_entity.pdbx_description
1 polymer ?
#
loop_
_entity_poly.entity_id
_entity_poly.type
_entity_poly.pdbx_seq_one_letter_code
_entity_poly.pdbx_strand_id
1 'polypeptide(L)'
;MKSKTKKKKNPAIYAAVVIGILIVSSTIFFVYSNDQAKIRGQMFGNELKQIQDDLKKNTHSYDSKISLFKEGNLDRERFLEFAEEHKDEMSKIILRYDSLQIPNGFETAVELFKLSSETQLESDIQIMEWVKTGNDAA
;
A
#
# COMPACT_ATOMS: atom_id res chain seq x y z
N MET A 1 51.50 -44.01 40.28
CA MET A 1 50.34 -43.29 40.84
C MET A 1 50.14 -42.00 40.04
N LYS A 2 48.91 -41.73 39.57
CA LYS A 2 48.53 -40.63 38.66
C LYS A 2 48.67 -39.26 39.35
N SER A 3 48.97 -38.20 38.58
CA SER A 3 48.22 -36.95 38.74
C SER A 3 48.04 -36.25 37.37
N LYS A 4 46.79 -36.24 36.88
CA LYS A 4 46.38 -35.38 35.76
C LYS A 4 45.95 -34.06 36.37
N THR A 5 46.74 -33.00 36.22
CA THR A 5 46.39 -31.64 36.62
C THR A 5 45.22 -31.15 35.76
N LYS A 6 44.01 -31.11 36.34
CA LYS A 6 42.84 -30.52 35.69
C LYS A 6 43.07 -28.99 35.61
N LYS A 7 43.25 -28.45 34.40
CA LYS A 7 43.25 -27.00 34.14
C LYS A 7 41.98 -26.39 34.73
N LYS A 8 42.14 -25.47 35.68
CA LYS A 8 41.04 -24.75 36.33
C LYS A 8 40.43 -23.79 35.28
N LYS A 9 39.19 -24.05 34.87
CA LYS A 9 38.47 -23.17 33.93
C LYS A 9 38.29 -21.81 34.59
N ASN A 10 38.78 -20.75 33.96
CA ASN A 10 38.76 -19.41 34.54
C ASN A 10 37.38 -18.79 34.24
N PRO A 11 36.50 -18.62 35.24
CA PRO A 11 35.09 -18.24 35.02
C PRO A 11 34.96 -16.87 34.33
N ALA A 12 35.92 -15.97 34.56
CA ALA A 12 35.99 -14.67 33.89
C ALA A 12 36.20 -14.78 32.36
N ILE A 13 37.01 -15.74 31.91
CA ILE A 13 37.25 -15.97 30.48
C ILE A 13 35.97 -16.51 29.83
N TYR A 14 35.26 -17.42 30.52
CA TYR A 14 34.00 -17.95 30.02
C TYR A 14 32.92 -16.86 29.95
N ALA A 15 32.81 -16.02 30.98
CA ALA A 15 31.88 -14.89 30.99
C ALA A 15 32.16 -13.89 29.86
N ALA A 16 33.42 -13.56 29.61
CA ALA A 16 33.81 -12.66 28.52
C ALA A 16 33.44 -13.22 27.14
N VAL A 17 33.61 -14.53 26.92
CA VAL A 17 33.22 -15.19 25.65
C VAL A 17 31.70 -15.13 25.45
N VAL A 18 30.91 -15.38 26.48
CA VAL A 18 29.43 -15.32 26.40
C VAL A 18 28.96 -13.88 26.10
N ILE A 19 29.52 -12.88 26.77
CA ILE A 19 29.20 -11.46 26.51
C ILE A 19 29.56 -11.09 25.07
N GLY A 20 30.71 -11.53 24.56
CA GLY A 20 31.13 -11.29 23.19
C GLY A 20 30.14 -11.86 22.16
N ILE A 21 29.67 -13.09 22.36
CA ILE A 21 28.67 -13.72 21.48
C ILE A 21 27.35 -12.91 21.51
N LEU A 22 26.87 -12.53 22.69
CA LEU A 22 25.62 -11.76 22.81
C LEU A 22 25.68 -10.41 22.11
N ILE A 23 26.80 -9.69 22.24
CA ILE A 23 26.98 -8.39 21.58
C ILE A 23 26.95 -8.57 20.06
N VAL A 24 27.74 -9.51 19.52
CA VAL A 24 27.81 -9.76 18.07
C VAL A 24 26.47 -10.22 17.51
N SER A 25 25.77 -11.13 18.20
CA SER A 25 24.43 -11.56 17.78
C SER A 25 23.42 -10.40 17.82
N SER A 26 23.50 -9.52 18.82
CA SER A 26 22.61 -8.36 18.91
C SER A 26 22.88 -7.32 17.83
N THR A 27 24.14 -7.04 17.49
CA THR A 27 24.45 -6.11 16.38
C THR A 27 23.97 -6.65 15.04
N ILE A 28 24.18 -7.94 14.76
CA ILE A 28 23.65 -8.57 13.53
C ILE A 28 22.13 -8.48 13.52
N PHE A 29 21.46 -8.77 14.63
CA PHE A 29 20.01 -8.69 14.76
C PHE A 29 19.48 -7.26 14.52
N PHE A 30 20.08 -6.24 15.14
CA PHE A 30 19.66 -4.84 14.97
C PHE A 30 19.87 -4.33 13.54
N VAL A 31 21.04 -4.59 12.95
CA VAL A 31 21.33 -4.17 11.56
C VAL A 31 20.39 -4.86 10.59
N TYR A 32 20.22 -6.17 10.71
CA TYR A 32 19.32 -6.95 9.85
C TYR A 32 17.86 -6.54 10.03
N SER A 33 17.42 -6.26 11.25
CA SER A 33 16.06 -5.76 11.54
C SER A 33 15.82 -4.39 10.88
N ASN A 34 16.81 -3.50 10.88
CA ASN A 34 16.71 -2.20 10.22
C ASN A 34 16.68 -2.32 8.68
N ASP A 35 17.52 -3.18 8.10
CA ASP A 35 17.51 -3.45 6.66
C ASP A 35 16.18 -4.08 6.22
N GLN A 36 15.63 -5.00 7.01
CA GLN A 36 14.35 -5.62 6.73
C GLN A 36 13.18 -4.64 6.87
N ALA A 37 13.22 -3.73 7.84
CA ALA A 37 12.23 -2.66 7.99
C ALA A 37 12.30 -1.68 6.80
N LYS A 38 13.50 -1.32 6.35
CA LYS A 38 13.71 -0.47 5.17
C LYS A 38 13.19 -1.10 3.89
N ILE A 39 13.49 -2.39 3.66
CA ILE A 39 13.00 -3.14 2.49
C ILE A 39 11.46 -3.20 2.51
N ARG A 40 10.86 -3.52 3.67
CA ARG A 40 9.38 -3.54 3.83
C ARG A 40 8.76 -2.17 3.58
N GLY A 41 9.32 -1.10 4.16
CA GLY A 41 8.84 0.26 3.94
C GLY A 41 8.94 0.71 2.48
N GLN A 42 10.02 0.33 1.78
CA GLN A 42 10.19 0.63 0.36
C GLN A 42 9.20 -0.14 -0.52
N MET A 43 8.95 -1.42 -0.25
CA MET A 43 7.95 -2.21 -0.98
C MET A 43 6.55 -1.63 -0.76
N PHE A 44 6.15 -1.38 0.50
CA PHE A 44 4.90 -0.72 0.83
C PHE A 44 4.74 0.63 0.12
N GLY A 45 5.76 1.49 0.18
CA GLY A 45 5.72 2.81 -0.45
C GLY A 45 5.59 2.73 -1.98
N ASN A 46 6.23 1.75 -2.61
CA ASN A 46 6.12 1.53 -4.05
C ASN A 46 4.73 1.00 -4.45
N GLU A 47 4.18 0.04 -3.72
CA GLU A 47 2.83 -0.49 -3.97
C GLU A 47 1.76 0.58 -3.75
N LEU A 48 1.86 1.34 -2.66
CA LEU A 48 0.96 2.46 -2.38
C LEU A 48 1.07 3.52 -3.49
N LYS A 49 2.28 3.84 -3.94
CA LYS A 49 2.49 4.77 -5.06
C LYS A 49 1.83 4.27 -6.35
N GLN A 50 1.97 2.99 -6.68
CA GLN A 50 1.32 2.43 -7.87
C GLN A 50 -0.20 2.54 -7.78
N ILE A 51 -0.79 2.25 -6.61
CA ILE A 51 -2.24 2.42 -6.40
C ILE A 51 -2.64 3.88 -6.64
N GLN A 52 -1.89 4.83 -6.08
CA GLN A 52 -2.17 6.27 -6.23
C GLN A 52 -1.99 6.77 -7.68
N ASP A 53 -0.96 6.30 -8.38
CA ASP A 53 -0.70 6.67 -9.77
C ASP A 53 -1.80 6.11 -10.70
N ASP A 54 -2.24 4.86 -10.48
CA ASP A 54 -3.33 4.24 -11.24
C ASP A 54 -4.68 4.90 -10.93
N LEU A 55 -4.96 5.20 -9.66
CA LEU A 55 -6.14 5.95 -9.21
C LEU A 55 -6.22 7.29 -9.94
N LYS A 56 -5.12 8.07 -9.88
CA LYS A 56 -5.03 9.37 -10.54
C LYS A 56 -5.26 9.27 -12.04
N LYS A 57 -4.67 8.27 -12.69
CA LYS A 57 -4.83 8.07 -14.14
C LYS A 57 -6.29 7.74 -14.49
N ASN A 58 -6.92 6.84 -13.73
CA ASN A 58 -8.29 6.42 -13.94
C ASN A 58 -9.27 7.60 -13.75
N THR A 59 -9.18 8.28 -12.61
CA THR A 59 -9.98 9.49 -12.31
C THR A 59 -9.79 10.58 -13.36
N HIS A 60 -8.53 10.89 -13.73
CA HIS A 60 -8.28 11.93 -14.72
C HIS A 60 -8.88 11.60 -16.10
N SER A 61 -8.84 10.33 -16.50
CA SER A 61 -9.49 9.88 -17.74
C SER A 61 -11.01 10.07 -17.66
N TYR A 62 -11.61 9.77 -16.52
CA TYR A 62 -13.05 9.94 -16.31
C TYR A 62 -13.48 11.41 -16.32
N ASP A 63 -12.76 12.28 -15.61
CA ASP A 63 -12.99 13.73 -15.62
C ASP A 63 -12.92 14.31 -17.04
N SER A 64 -11.96 13.85 -17.83
CA SER A 64 -11.82 14.24 -19.24
C SER A 64 -13.03 13.80 -20.07
N LYS A 65 -13.51 12.56 -19.90
CA LYS A 65 -14.67 12.03 -20.62
C LYS A 65 -15.99 12.69 -20.20
N ILE A 66 -16.16 13.01 -18.91
CA ILE A 66 -17.28 13.81 -18.43
C ILE A 66 -17.26 15.19 -19.11
N SER A 67 -16.10 15.84 -19.19
CA SER A 67 -15.98 17.16 -19.79
C SER A 67 -16.37 17.13 -21.27
N LEU A 68 -15.86 16.15 -22.03
CA LEU A 68 -16.25 15.95 -23.43
C LEU A 68 -17.75 15.66 -23.60
N PHE A 69 -18.36 14.89 -22.69
CA PHE A 69 -19.80 14.65 -22.70
C PHE A 69 -20.58 15.95 -22.46
N LYS A 70 -20.20 16.74 -21.44
CA LYS A 70 -20.84 18.03 -21.13
C LYS A 70 -20.72 19.05 -22.25
N GLU A 71 -19.63 19.03 -23.00
CA GLU A 71 -19.41 19.89 -24.17
C GLU A 71 -20.15 19.40 -25.43
N GLY A 72 -20.80 18.24 -25.39
CA GLY A 72 -21.46 17.62 -26.55
C GLY A 72 -20.51 16.96 -27.54
N ASN A 73 -19.22 16.82 -27.17
CA ASN A 73 -18.17 16.20 -27.96
C ASN A 73 -18.10 14.67 -27.80
N LEU A 74 -18.88 14.10 -26.87
CA LEU A 74 -19.02 12.67 -26.63
C LEU A 74 -20.51 12.34 -26.47
N ASP A 75 -21.00 11.34 -27.21
CA ASP A 75 -22.38 10.91 -27.08
C ASP A 75 -22.61 10.11 -25.78
N ARG A 76 -23.87 10.05 -25.37
CA ARG A 76 -24.30 9.41 -24.12
C ARG A 76 -23.95 7.92 -24.07
N GLU A 77 -24.14 7.20 -25.17
CA GLU A 77 -23.92 5.74 -25.19
C GLU A 77 -22.44 5.42 -25.01
N ARG A 78 -21.57 6.12 -25.75
CA ARG A 78 -20.11 5.99 -25.61
C ARG A 78 -19.59 6.47 -24.26
N PHE A 79 -20.19 7.51 -23.68
CA PHE A 79 -19.84 7.93 -22.33
C PHE A 79 -20.18 6.83 -21.31
N LEU A 80 -21.39 6.25 -21.39
CA LEU A 80 -21.81 5.20 -20.46
C LEU A 80 -21.00 3.91 -20.61
N GLU A 81 -20.63 3.53 -21.83
CA GLU A 81 -19.72 2.40 -22.08
C GLU A 81 -18.37 2.62 -21.40
N PHE A 82 -17.77 3.81 -21.58
CA PHE A 82 -16.54 4.18 -20.91
C PHE A 82 -16.69 4.26 -19.37
N ALA A 83 -17.80 4.80 -18.88
CA ALA A 83 -18.06 4.94 -17.45
C ALA A 83 -18.16 3.58 -16.74
N GLU A 84 -18.73 2.58 -17.41
CA GLU A 84 -18.79 1.21 -16.89
C GLU A 84 -17.39 0.58 -16.80
N GLU A 85 -16.54 0.76 -17.81
CA GLU A 85 -15.13 0.33 -17.76
C GLU A 85 -14.36 1.04 -16.63
N HIS A 86 -14.55 2.37 -16.50
CA HIS A 86 -13.96 3.16 -15.41
C HIS A 86 -14.35 2.62 -14.02
N LYS A 87 -15.63 2.30 -13.82
CA LYS A 87 -16.14 1.74 -12.56
C LYS A 87 -15.45 0.42 -12.20
N ASP A 88 -15.31 -0.46 -13.18
CA ASP A 88 -14.67 -1.77 -13.00
C ASP A 88 -13.17 -1.62 -12.69
N GLU A 89 -12.46 -0.76 -13.41
CA GLU A 89 -11.04 -0.47 -13.16
C GLU A 89 -10.81 0.21 -11.81
N MET A 90 -11.63 1.20 -11.46
CA MET A 90 -11.58 1.87 -10.16
C MET A 90 -11.78 0.88 -9.01
N SER A 91 -12.74 -0.04 -9.14
CA SER A 91 -13.00 -1.08 -8.15
C SER A 91 -11.79 -2.01 -7.96
N LYS A 92 -11.13 -2.41 -9.07
CA LYS A 92 -9.90 -3.22 -9.01
C LYS A 92 -8.75 -2.46 -8.32
N ILE A 93 -8.60 -1.16 -8.58
CA ILE A 93 -7.59 -0.32 -7.94
C ILE A 93 -7.84 -0.25 -6.42
N ILE A 94 -9.09 -0.01 -6.00
CA ILE A 94 -9.47 0.07 -4.58
C ILE A 94 -9.19 -1.25 -3.85
N LEU A 95 -9.49 -2.40 -4.46
CA LEU A 95 -9.23 -3.71 -3.84
C LEU A 95 -7.75 -3.96 -3.54
N ARG A 96 -6.82 -3.26 -4.21
CA ARG A 96 -5.37 -3.41 -3.94
C ARG A 96 -4.98 -2.87 -2.57
N TYR A 97 -5.73 -1.92 -1.99
CA TYR A 97 -5.45 -1.45 -0.62
C TYR A 97 -5.55 -2.58 0.40
N ASP A 98 -6.46 -3.55 0.20
CA ASP A 98 -6.65 -4.69 1.10
C ASP A 98 -5.50 -5.71 1.05
N SER A 99 -4.68 -5.65 -0.01
CA SER A 99 -3.52 -6.51 -0.19
C SER A 99 -2.19 -5.90 0.28
N LEU A 100 -2.21 -4.62 0.69
CA LEU A 100 -1.00 -3.92 1.13
C LEU A 100 -0.44 -4.52 2.42
N GLN A 101 0.87 -4.76 2.44
CA GLN A 101 1.58 -5.04 3.69
C GLN A 101 1.88 -3.72 4.43
N ILE A 102 0.91 -3.26 5.21
CA ILE A 102 0.97 -1.96 5.88
C ILE A 102 1.96 -2.01 7.07
N PRO A 103 2.99 -1.14 7.11
CA PRO A 103 3.84 -0.98 8.28
C PRO A 103 3.08 -0.37 9.46
N ASN A 104 3.44 -0.77 10.68
CA ASN A 104 2.85 -0.24 11.91
C ASN A 104 2.85 1.29 11.93
N GLY A 105 1.70 1.89 12.24
CA GLY A 105 1.48 3.33 12.35
C GLY A 105 0.95 4.00 11.08
N PHE A 106 0.73 3.24 10.00
CA PHE A 106 0.17 3.75 8.74
C PHE A 106 -1.23 3.23 8.43
N GLU A 107 -1.79 2.35 9.26
CA GLU A 107 -3.07 1.66 9.04
C GLU A 107 -4.20 2.67 8.80
N THR A 108 -4.35 3.64 9.68
CA THR A 108 -5.38 4.69 9.55
C THR A 108 -5.19 5.55 8.29
N ALA A 109 -3.94 5.83 7.90
CA ALA A 109 -3.68 6.61 6.70
C ALA A 109 -4.08 5.84 5.43
N VAL A 110 -3.75 4.54 5.38
CA VAL A 110 -4.14 3.66 4.27
C VAL A 110 -5.66 3.48 4.22
N GLU A 111 -6.32 3.32 5.38
CA GLU A 111 -7.78 3.25 5.47
C GLU A 111 -8.45 4.52 4.95
N LEU A 112 -7.94 5.70 5.30
CA LEU A 112 -8.44 6.98 4.78
C LEU A 112 -8.23 7.12 3.27
N PHE A 113 -7.11 6.66 2.71
CA PHE A 113 -6.90 6.65 1.27
C PHE A 113 -7.88 5.72 0.55
N LYS A 114 -8.13 4.54 1.13
CA LYS A 114 -9.12 3.60 0.60
C LYS A 114 -10.52 4.23 0.62
N LEU A 115 -10.96 4.75 1.77
CA LEU A 115 -12.26 5.40 1.92
C LEU A 115 -12.44 6.56 0.94
N SER A 116 -11.42 7.41 0.79
CA SER A 116 -11.47 8.50 -0.18
C SER A 116 -11.61 8.01 -1.62
N SER A 117 -10.99 6.88 -1.95
CA SER A 117 -11.09 6.27 -3.29
C SER A 117 -12.48 5.66 -3.52
N GLU A 118 -13.05 5.02 -2.50
CA GLU A 118 -14.43 4.50 -2.52
C GLU A 118 -15.47 5.60 -2.66
N THR A 119 -15.32 6.70 -1.92
CA THR A 119 -16.19 7.88 -2.04
C THR A 119 -16.09 8.51 -3.44
N GLN A 120 -14.90 8.53 -4.04
CA GLN A 120 -14.75 9.00 -5.42
C GLN A 120 -15.49 8.09 -6.42
N LEU A 121 -15.35 6.77 -6.30
CA LEU A 121 -16.10 5.82 -7.13
C LEU A 121 -17.62 5.97 -6.95
N GLU A 122 -18.09 6.16 -5.72
CA GLU A 122 -19.52 6.39 -5.45
C GLU A 122 -20.03 7.66 -6.14
N SER A 123 -19.27 8.76 -6.07
CA SER A 123 -19.56 10.00 -6.79
C SER A 123 -19.62 9.77 -8.30
N ASP A 124 -18.68 9.03 -8.87
CA ASP A 124 -18.64 8.73 -10.30
C ASP A 124 -19.84 7.88 -10.74
N ILE A 125 -20.25 6.90 -9.92
CA ILE A 125 -21.46 6.10 -10.16
C ILE A 125 -22.71 6.99 -10.16
N GLN A 126 -22.80 7.97 -9.25
CA GLN A 126 -23.92 8.91 -9.24
C GLN A 126 -23.97 9.76 -10.51
N ILE A 127 -22.82 10.22 -11.02
CA ILE A 127 -22.74 10.95 -12.30
C ILE A 127 -23.17 10.06 -13.46
N MET A 128 -22.71 8.80 -13.49
CA MET A 128 -23.11 7.83 -14.49
C MET A 128 -24.63 7.60 -14.49
N GLU A 129 -25.25 7.42 -13.31
CA GLU A 129 -26.69 7.26 -13.18
C GLU A 129 -27.47 8.53 -13.55
N TRP A 130 -26.92 9.72 -13.28
CA TRP A 130 -27.47 10.98 -13.76
C TRP A 130 -27.51 11.03 -15.30
N VAL A 131 -26.39 10.71 -15.96
CA VAL A 131 -26.32 10.63 -17.44
C VAL A 131 -27.26 9.54 -17.98
N LYS A 132 -27.38 8.41 -17.29
CA LYS A 132 -28.22 7.27 -17.68
C LYS A 132 -29.71 7.50 -17.47
N THR A 133 -30.12 8.36 -16.53
CA THR A 133 -31.53 8.68 -16.34
C THR A 133 -31.94 9.92 -17.14
N GLY A 134 -30.98 10.72 -17.61
CA GLY A 134 -31.25 12.02 -18.23
C GLY A 134 -31.97 12.96 -17.28
N ASN A 135 -31.90 12.67 -15.97
CA ASN A 135 -32.59 13.42 -14.96
C ASN A 135 -31.71 14.63 -14.65
N ASP A 136 -31.91 15.73 -15.38
CA ASP A 136 -31.53 17.06 -14.92
C ASP A 136 -32.23 17.29 -13.58
N ALA A 137 -31.65 16.80 -12.49
CA ALA A 137 -32.11 17.10 -11.15
C ALA A 137 -31.87 18.60 -10.93
N ALA A 138 -32.87 19.37 -11.34
CA ALA A 138 -33.08 20.78 -11.05
C ALA A 138 -33.25 21.02 -9.55
#